data_AF-A0A0V8BL20-F1
#
_entry.id   AF-A0A0V8BL20-F1
#
_cell.length_a   1.000
_cell.length_b   1.000
_cell.length_c   1.000
_cell.angle_alpha   90.00
_cell.angle_beta   90.00
_cell.angle_gamma   90.00
#
_symmetry.space_group_name_H-M   'P 1'
#
loop_
_entity.id
_entity.type
_entity.pdbx_description
1 polymer ?
#
loop_
_entity_poly.entity_id
_entity_poly.type
_entity_poly.pdbx_seq_one_letter_code
_entity_poly.pdbx_strand_id
1 'polypeptide(L)' 'MRELKDFLPLGSVVLLAGGSEKLMIIGYKQVGLDSNSELDYSAIVIPEGYKNLKSIRYFNQEEVVYIFQMGFLDN' A
#
# COMPACT_ATOMS: atom_id res chain seq x y z
N MET A 1 -4.56 16.92 3.18
CA MET A 1 -4.86 15.87 2.19
C MET A 1 -3.62 15.72 1.31
N ARG A 2 -3.09 14.51 1.12
CA ARG A 2 -1.88 14.31 0.31
C ARG A 2 -2.20 14.40 -1.18
N GLU A 3 -1.26 14.96 -1.93
CA GLU A 3 -1.30 14.98 -3.39
C GLU A 3 -0.70 13.68 -3.93
N LEU A 4 -1.09 13.26 -5.14
CA LEU A 4 -0.63 12.00 -5.74
C LEU A 4 0.91 11.87 -5.79
N LYS A 5 1.62 12.99 -5.95
CA LYS A 5 3.09 13.05 -5.95
C LYS A 5 3.74 12.71 -4.60
N ASP A 6 2.98 12.75 -3.51
CA ASP A 6 3.49 12.50 -2.15
C ASP A 6 3.43 10.99 -1.80
N PHE A 7 2.80 10.18 -2.64
CA PHE A 7 2.65 8.73 -2.47
C PHE A 7 3.83 7.97 -3.08
N LEU A 8 4.14 6.82 -2.50
CA LEU A 8 5.01 5.83 -3.14
C LEU A 8 4.36 5.32 -4.42
N PRO A 9 5.11 5.13 -5.52
CA PRO A 9 4.56 4.68 -6.79
C PRO A 9 3.88 3.30 -6.68
N LEU A 10 2.89 3.04 -7.53
CA LEU A 10 2.27 1.72 -7.65
C LEU A 10 3.33 0.67 -8.03
N GLY A 11 3.19 -0.51 -7.45
CA GLY A 11 4.19 -1.57 -7.55
C GLY A 11 5.35 -1.44 -6.56
N SER A 12 5.40 -0.38 -5.75
CA SER A 12 6.40 -0.31 -4.66
C SER A 12 6.19 -1.45 -3.67
N VAL A 13 7.29 -2.11 -3.29
CA VAL A 13 7.29 -3.23 -2.34
C VAL A 13 7.81 -2.75 -0.99
N VAL A 14 7.00 -2.87 0.05
CA VAL A 14 7.24 -2.29 1.37
C VAL A 14 7.09 -3.29 2.51
N LEU A 15 7.62 -2.93 3.69
CA LEU A 15 7.38 -3.57 4.97
C LEU A 15 6.64 -2.58 5.89
N LEU A 16 5.64 -3.06 6.62
CA LEU A 16 4.94 -2.27 7.64
C LEU A 16 5.49 -2.55 9.04
N ALA A 17 5.36 -1.57 9.93
CA ALA A 17 5.70 -1.72 11.34
C ALA A 17 4.97 -2.92 11.98
N GLY A 18 5.71 -3.81 12.62
CA GLY A 18 5.15 -5.02 13.25
C GLY A 18 4.74 -6.14 12.29
N GLY A 19 4.85 -5.93 10.97
CA GLY A 19 4.63 -6.96 9.95
C GLY A 19 5.90 -7.73 9.59
N SER A 20 5.73 -8.89 8.95
CA SER A 20 6.81 -9.69 8.36
C SER A 20 6.63 -9.96 6.87
N GLU A 21 5.45 -9.66 6.32
CA GLU A 21 5.11 -9.87 4.92
C GLU A 21 5.57 -8.69 4.05
N LYS A 22 6.07 -8.98 2.85
CA LYS A 22 6.33 -7.96 1.84
C LYS A 22 5.03 -7.61 1.12
N LEU A 23 4.68 -6.34 1.12
CA LEU A 23 3.45 -5.84 0.50
C LEU A 23 3.77 -5.01 -0.74
N MET A 24 3.10 -5.30 -1.85
CA MET A 24 3.16 -4.50 -3.06
C MET A 24 1.94 -3.58 -3.15
N ILE A 25 2.18 -2.27 -3.25
CA ILE A 25 1.14 -1.25 -3.35
C ILE A 25 0.42 -1.36 -4.70
N ILE A 26 -0.90 -1.42 -4.69
CA ILE A 26 -1.76 -1.59 -5.87
C ILE A 26 -2.85 -0.51 -6.01
N GLY A 27 -3.00 0.39 -5.04
CA GLY A 27 -3.97 1.48 -5.12
C GLY A 27 -3.71 2.57 -4.07
N TYR A 28 -4.27 3.74 -4.33
CA TYR A 28 -4.20 4.92 -3.45
C TYR A 28 -5.57 5.30 -2.90
N LYS A 29 -5.60 6.11 -1.84
CA LYS A 29 -6.79 6.83 -1.34
C LYS A 29 -8.01 5.91 -1.18
N GLN A 30 -7.81 4.82 -0.46
CA GLN A 30 -8.82 3.79 -0.28
C GLN A 30 -9.78 4.22 0.83
N VAL A 31 -11.06 4.32 0.52
CA VAL A 31 -12.09 4.58 1.52
C VAL A 31 -12.43 3.26 2.20
N GLY A 32 -12.20 3.15 3.50
CA GLY A 32 -12.60 1.98 4.28
C GLY A 32 -14.12 1.80 4.20
N LEU A 33 -14.59 0.56 3.98
CA LEU A 33 -16.03 0.26 3.91
C LEU A 33 -16.79 0.63 5.20
N ASP A 34 -16.09 0.58 6.34
CA ASP A 34 -16.70 0.73 7.68
C ASP A 34 -16.29 2.02 8.41
N SER A 35 -15.30 2.75 7.90
CA SER A 35 -14.83 4.00 8.49
C SER A 35 -14.73 5.04 7.40
N ASN A 36 -15.36 6.19 7.58
CA ASN A 36 -15.24 7.38 6.73
C ASN A 36 -13.80 7.96 6.64
N SER A 37 -12.79 7.17 7.00
CA SER A 37 -11.37 7.47 7.00
C SER A 37 -10.77 6.98 5.68
N GLU A 38 -10.19 7.90 4.91
CA GLU A 38 -9.37 7.57 3.75
C GLU A 38 -8.02 7.01 4.23
N LEU A 39 -7.66 5.82 3.75
CA LEU A 39 -6.35 5.21 3.95
C LEU A 39 -5.50 5.43 2.70
N ASP A 40 -4.20 5.60 2.90
CA ASP A 40 -3.32 5.97 1.80
C ASP A 40 -3.18 4.89 0.75
N TYR A 41 -3.06 3.64 1.16
CA TYR A 41 -2.69 2.53 0.29
C TYR A 41 -3.62 1.33 0.39
N SER A 42 -3.78 0.63 -0.72
CA SER A 42 -4.10 -0.81 -0.76
C SER A 42 -2.90 -1.61 -1.27
N ALA A 43 -2.66 -2.77 -0.70
CA ALA A 43 -1.57 -3.66 -1.11
C ALA A 43 -1.93 -5.14 -1.04
N ILE A 44 -1.12 -5.95 -1.72
CA ILE A 44 -1.18 -7.42 -1.72
C ILE A 44 0.16 -8.00 -1.32
N VAL A 45 0.15 -9.20 -0.76
CA VAL A 45 1.37 -9.92 -0.38
C VAL A 45 2.10 -10.43 -1.64
N ILE A 46 3.42 -10.25 -1.71
CA ILE A 46 4.26 -10.81 -2.77
C ILE A 46 5.02 -12.04 -2.25
N PRO A 47 5.17 -13.14 -3.03
CA PRO A 47 4.77 -13.34 -4.44
C PRO A 47 3.33 -13.80 -4.66
N GLU A 48 2.55 -13.92 -3.60
CA GLU A 48 1.24 -14.58 -3.62
C GLU A 48 0.20 -13.87 -4.49
N GLY A 49 0.25 -12.54 -4.56
CA GLY A 49 -0.65 -11.74 -5.37
C GLY A 49 -2.07 -11.58 -4.77
N TYR A 50 -2.99 -11.13 -5.61
CA TYR A 50 -4.39 -10.93 -5.23
C TYR A 50 -5.13 -12.27 -5.17
N LYS A 51 -5.79 -12.56 -4.04
CA LYS A 51 -6.59 -13.78 -3.85
C LYS A 51 -8.08 -13.49 -3.81
N ASN A 52 -8.47 -12.46 -3.06
CA ASN A 52 -9.85 -12.00 -2.89
C ASN A 52 -9.86 -10.64 -2.17
N LEU A 53 -11.03 -10.02 -2.03
CA LEU A 53 -11.17 -8.72 -1.38
C LEU A 53 -10.60 -8.67 0.05
N LYS A 54 -10.72 -9.77 0.82
CA LYS A 54 -10.19 -9.84 2.20
C LYS A 54 -8.67 -9.94 2.25
N SER A 55 -8.01 -10.25 1.14
CA SER A 55 -6.55 -10.35 1.07
C SER A 55 -5.86 -8.98 0.91
N ILE A 56 -6.62 -7.93 0.59
CA ILE A 56 -6.09 -6.58 0.48
C ILE A 56 -5.74 -6.06 1.88
N ARG A 57 -4.53 -5.54 2.02
CA ARG A 57 -4.10 -4.77 3.19
C ARG A 57 -4.29 -3.30 2.91
N TYR A 58 -4.84 -2.57 3.87
CA TYR A 58 -4.96 -1.12 3.82
C TYR A 58 -4.12 -0.51 4.93
N PHE A 59 -3.38 0.56 4.64
CA PHE A 59 -2.48 1.20 5.59
C PHE A 59 -2.15 2.63 5.14
N ASN A 60 -1.60 3.41 6.07
CA ASN A 60 -1.08 4.75 5.83
C ASN A 60 0.43 4.74 5.61
N GLN A 61 0.95 5.78 4.95
CA GLN A 61 2.37 5.91 4.65
C GLN A 61 3.26 5.89 5.89
N GLU A 62 2.77 6.41 7.01
CA GLU A 62 3.48 6.44 8.29
C GLU A 62 3.75 5.05 8.86
N GLU A 63 3.02 4.03 8.40
CA GLU A 63 3.20 2.64 8.84
C GLU A 63 4.33 1.93 8.07
N VAL A 64 4.83 2.52 6.96
CA VAL A 64 5.92 1.94 6.16
C VAL A 64 7.26 2.15 6.87
N VAL A 65 7.94 1.04 7.19
CA VAL A 65 9.25 1.05 7.85
C VAL A 65 10.41 0.71 6.92
N TYR A 66 10.13 0.09 5.77
CA TYR A 66 11.15 -0.24 4.79
C TYR A 66 10.57 -0.31 3.37
N ILE A 67 11.35 0.13 2.38
CA ILE A 67 11.02 0.01 0.96
C ILE A 67 12.05 -0.91 0.33
N PHE A 68 11.62 -2.09 -0.11
CA PHE A 68 12.47 -3.06 -0.81
C PHE A 68 12.68 -2.69 -2.27
N GLN A 69 11.65 -2.11 -2.89
CA GLN A 69 11.67 -1.75 -4.30
C GLN A 69 10.74 -0.57 -4.52
N MET A 70 11.24 0.45 -5.23
CA MET A 70 10.39 1.52 -5.74
C MET A 70 9.60 1.02 -6.95
N GLY A 71 8.32 1.36 -6.97
CA GLY A 71 7.41 1.06 -8.07
C GLY A 71 7.72 1.88 -9.32
N PHE A 72 6.85 1.77 -10.32
CA PHE A 72 7.02 2.51 -11.57
C PHE A 72 6.69 3.99 -11.37
N LEU A 73 7.67 4.85 -11.61
CA LEU A 73 7.52 6.30 -11.63
C LEU A 73 7.65 6.78 -13.08
N ASP A 74 6.57 7.33 -13.63
CA ASP A 74 6.60 8.05 -14.90
C ASP A 74 6.98 9.50 -14.60
N ASN A 75 8.09 9.97 -15.17
CA ASN A 75 8.65 11.30 -14.91
C ASN A 75 8.07 12.36 -15.84
#